data_AF-A0A521L372-F1
#
_entry.id   AF-A0A521L372-F1
#
_cell.length_a   1.000
_cell.length_b   1.000
_cell.length_c   1.000
_cell.angle_alpha   90.00
_cell.angle_beta   90.00
_cell.angle_gamma   90.00
#
_symmetry.space_group_name_H-M   'P 1'
#
loop_
_entity.id
_entity.type
_entity.pdbx_description
1 polymer ?
#
loop_
_entity_poly.entity_id
_entity_poly.type
_entity_poly.pdbx_seq_one_letter_code
_entity_poly.pdbx_strand_id
1 'polypeptide(L)'
;MHSPNNKIAAETIVAETGRLVPSRLYTTNQHDVLTGTQADGTAFPPDKDMTCGNWTKSGEGNAMVGHADRMGLRDDEASKSWNTSHPSRACDAASLVATGGAGLLYCFAAN
;
A
#
# COMPACT_ATOMS: atom_id res chain seq x y z
N MET A 1 -6.88 -11.53 9.32
CA MET A 1 -6.28 -10.24 8.94
C MET A 1 -7.07 -9.55 7.81
N HIS A 2 -7.54 -10.24 6.77
CA HIS A 2 -8.23 -9.60 5.62
C HIS A 2 -9.70 -9.20 5.84
N SER A 3 -10.27 -9.40 7.04
CA SER A 3 -11.62 -8.92 7.36
C SER A 3 -11.66 -7.39 7.51
N PRO A 4 -12.83 -6.74 7.34
CA PRO A 4 -12.99 -5.31 7.63
C PRO A 4 -12.60 -4.90 9.06
N ASN A 5 -12.60 -5.82 10.02
CA ASN A 5 -12.30 -5.55 11.43
C ASN A 5 -10.79 -5.66 11.78
N ASN A 6 -9.89 -5.44 10.82
CA ASN A 6 -8.44 -5.61 11.01
C ASN A 6 -7.73 -4.43 11.69
N LYS A 7 -8.48 -3.36 11.99
CA LYS A 7 -8.02 -2.17 12.71
C LYS A 7 -6.92 -1.36 12.00
N ILE A 8 -6.74 -1.55 10.70
CA ILE A 8 -5.90 -0.65 9.89
C ILE A 8 -6.73 0.60 9.55
N ALA A 9 -6.28 1.75 10.02
CA ALA A 9 -6.85 3.05 9.76
C ALA A 9 -5.80 4.16 9.96
N ALA A 10 -6.14 5.39 9.56
CA ALA A 10 -5.24 6.55 9.67
C ALA A 10 -4.77 6.80 11.12
N GLU A 11 -5.60 6.48 12.11
CA GLU A 11 -5.34 6.72 13.53
C GLU A 11 -4.43 5.65 14.17
N THR A 12 -4.32 4.48 13.55
CA THR A 12 -3.61 3.32 14.10
C THR A 12 -2.32 3.00 13.37
N ILE A 13 -2.11 3.57 12.18
CA ILE A 13 -0.92 3.31 11.37
C ILE A 13 0.27 4.16 11.85
N VAL A 14 1.28 3.47 12.36
CA VAL A 14 2.52 4.08 12.87
C VAL A 14 3.74 3.43 12.24
N ALA A 15 4.79 4.22 12.07
CA ALA A 15 6.13 3.73 11.77
C ALA A 15 6.72 2.98 12.97
N GLU A 16 7.84 2.28 12.78
CA GLU A 16 8.58 1.57 13.83
C GLU A 16 9.01 2.46 15.00
N THR A 17 9.10 3.77 14.76
CA THR A 17 9.40 4.81 15.76
C THR A 17 8.17 5.27 16.55
N GLY A 18 6.98 4.73 16.28
CA GLY A 18 5.71 5.17 16.85
C GLY A 18 5.13 6.45 16.23
N ARG A 19 5.82 7.04 15.24
CA ARG A 19 5.33 8.20 14.50
C ARG A 19 4.16 7.81 13.61
N LEU A 20 3.07 8.58 13.63
CA LEU A 20 1.95 8.41 12.70
C LEU A 20 2.41 8.56 11.24
N VAL A 21 1.86 7.70 10.37
CA VAL A 21 2.09 7.80 8.91
C VAL A 21 1.14 8.87 8.33
N PRO A 22 1.66 9.85 7.56
CA PRO A 22 0.83 10.87 6.92
C PRO A 22 -0.22 10.27 5.98
N SER A 23 -1.50 10.53 6.27
CA SER A 23 -2.61 10.16 5.38
C SER A 23 -2.75 11.12 4.20
N ARG A 24 -3.67 10.84 3.28
CA ARG A 24 -3.96 11.71 2.12
C ARG A 24 -4.37 13.14 2.47
N LEU A 25 -4.70 13.43 3.72
CA LEU A 25 -5.11 14.76 4.20
C LEU A 25 -3.92 15.65 4.60
N TYR A 26 -2.70 15.12 4.61
CA TYR A 26 -1.48 15.85 4.93
C TYR A 26 -0.83 16.45 3.69
N THR A 27 -0.02 17.49 3.87
CA THR A 27 0.79 18.10 2.80
C THR A 27 1.74 17.09 2.14
N THR A 28 2.33 16.20 2.94
CA THR A 28 3.06 15.05 2.45
C THR A 28 2.15 13.84 2.53
N ASN A 29 1.78 13.28 1.38
CA ASN A 29 0.97 12.06 1.31
C ASN A 29 1.85 10.82 1.37
N GLN A 30 1.57 9.90 2.29
CA GLN A 30 2.23 8.59 2.40
C GLN A 30 1.20 7.47 2.63
N HIS A 31 -0.02 7.63 2.13
CA HIS A 31 -1.09 6.69 2.42
C HIS A 31 -1.00 5.37 1.63
N ASP A 32 -0.31 5.37 0.48
CA ASP A 32 -0.06 4.15 -0.29
C ASP A 32 1.06 3.33 0.34
N VAL A 33 0.74 2.07 0.65
CA VAL A 33 1.69 1.08 1.18
C VAL A 33 1.82 -0.08 0.20
N LEU A 34 3.06 -0.49 -0.07
CA LEU A 34 3.37 -1.62 -0.95
C LEU A 34 2.84 -2.92 -0.34
N THR A 35 2.08 -3.69 -1.12
CA THR A 35 1.52 -4.96 -0.67
C THR A 35 1.77 -6.09 -1.66
N GLY A 36 1.59 -5.85 -2.96
CA GLY A 36 1.71 -6.87 -4.00
C GLY A 36 0.71 -8.02 -3.89
N THR A 37 -0.44 -7.80 -3.25
CA THR A 37 -1.44 -8.84 -2.98
C THR A 37 -2.80 -8.51 -3.57
N GLN A 38 -3.61 -9.54 -3.79
CA GLN A 38 -5.04 -9.43 -4.05
C GLN A 38 -5.81 -9.14 -2.76
N ALA A 39 -7.12 -8.88 -2.86
CA ALA A 39 -7.97 -8.52 -1.71
C ALA A 39 -7.94 -9.55 -0.59
N ASP A 40 -7.90 -10.83 -0.97
CA ASP A 40 -7.85 -11.98 -0.05
C ASP A 40 -6.45 -12.23 0.55
N GLY A 41 -5.45 -11.42 0.19
CA GLY A 41 -4.07 -11.55 0.66
C GLY A 41 -3.20 -12.50 -0.15
N THR A 42 -3.74 -13.14 -1.19
CA THR A 42 -2.95 -14.01 -2.07
C THR A 42 -2.05 -13.18 -3.00
N ALA A 43 -0.96 -13.79 -3.47
CA ALA A 43 -0.13 -13.20 -4.51
C ALA A 43 -0.89 -13.16 -5.85
N PHE A 44 -0.52 -12.23 -6.72
CA PHE A 44 -0.93 -12.26 -8.12
C PHE A 44 -0.33 -13.48 -8.85
N PRO A 45 -0.95 -13.94 -9.95
CA PRO A 45 -0.39 -15.03 -10.73
C PRO A 45 0.97 -14.66 -11.34
N PRO A 46 1.85 -15.64 -11.65
CA PRO A 46 3.24 -15.37 -12.06
C PRO A 46 3.42 -14.51 -13.31
N ASP A 47 2.45 -14.49 -14.21
CA ASP A 47 2.43 -13.68 -15.43
C ASP A 47 2.02 -12.22 -15.20
N LYS A 48 1.57 -11.89 -13.99
CA LYS A 48 1.16 -10.54 -13.58
C LYS A 48 1.95 -10.08 -12.37
N ASP A 49 3.18 -9.61 -12.64
CA ASP A 49 4.02 -9.03 -11.60
C ASP A 49 3.40 -7.76 -11.02
N MET A 50 3.11 -7.81 -9.71
CA MET A 50 2.60 -6.70 -8.90
C MET A 50 3.50 -6.47 -7.69
N THR A 51 4.79 -6.81 -7.82
CA THR A 51 5.76 -6.78 -6.72
C THR A 51 7.05 -6.08 -7.09
N CYS A 52 7.10 -5.38 -8.24
CA CYS A 52 8.34 -4.81 -8.75
C CYS A 52 9.45 -5.87 -8.88
N GLY A 53 9.13 -7.00 -9.49
CA GLY A 53 10.04 -8.12 -9.71
C GLY A 53 10.46 -8.80 -8.43
N ASN A 54 9.50 -9.27 -7.64
CA ASN A 54 9.75 -9.85 -6.31
C ASN A 54 10.60 -8.92 -5.42
N TRP A 55 10.29 -7.62 -5.48
CA TRP A 55 10.93 -6.54 -4.71
C TRP A 55 12.41 -6.32 -5.03
N THR A 56 12.88 -6.71 -6.22
CA THR A 56 14.28 -6.53 -6.62
C THR A 56 14.51 -5.47 -7.70
N LYS A 57 13.45 -4.84 -8.24
CA LYS A 57 13.56 -3.82 -9.29
C LYS A 57 13.30 -2.41 -8.76
N SER A 58 13.98 -1.44 -9.37
CA SER A 58 13.74 -0.01 -9.23
C SER A 58 13.66 0.58 -10.64
N GLY A 59 12.58 1.31 -10.94
CA GLY A 59 12.28 1.81 -12.29
C GLY A 59 11.02 1.17 -12.88
N GLU A 60 11.13 0.59 -14.08
CA GLU A 60 9.98 0.03 -14.80
C GLU A 60 9.30 -1.14 -14.07
N GLY A 61 7.98 -1.24 -14.27
CA GLY A 61 7.10 -2.19 -13.59
C GLY A 61 6.21 -1.50 -12.55
N ASN A 62 5.38 -2.28 -11.87
CA ASN A 62 4.40 -1.74 -10.90
C ASN A 62 4.32 -2.69 -9.70
N ALA A 63 3.92 -2.14 -8.55
CA ALA A 63 3.50 -2.92 -7.39
C ALA A 63 2.03 -2.66 -7.08
N MET A 64 1.29 -3.66 -6.61
CA MET A 64 -0.01 -3.39 -6.01
C MET A 64 0.21 -2.67 -4.67
N VAL A 65 -0.54 -1.58 -4.47
CA VAL A 65 -0.56 -0.84 -3.20
C VAL A 65 -1.94 -0.92 -2.57
N GLY A 66 -2.02 -0.60 -1.28
CA GLY A 66 -3.29 -0.30 -0.63
C GLY A 66 -3.20 0.95 0.24
N HIS A 67 -4.36 1.51 0.57
CA HIS A 67 -4.51 2.73 1.34
C HIS A 67 -4.50 2.43 2.84
N ALA A 68 -3.42 2.76 3.54
CA ALA A 68 -3.32 2.61 4.99
C ALA A 68 -4.34 3.46 5.76
N ASP A 69 -4.75 4.58 5.18
CA ASP A 69 -5.74 5.49 5.74
C ASP A 69 -7.19 5.10 5.42
N ARG A 70 -7.40 4.04 4.63
CA ARG A 70 -8.71 3.55 4.18
C ARG A 70 -9.53 4.59 3.40
N MET A 71 -8.87 5.58 2.78
CA MET A 71 -9.52 6.63 2.00
C MET A 71 -9.08 6.61 0.54
N GLY A 72 -10.01 6.90 -0.37
CA GLY A 72 -9.72 7.07 -1.79
C GLY A 72 -10.65 8.07 -2.45
N LEU A 73 -10.58 8.17 -3.78
CA LEU A 73 -11.37 9.16 -4.54
C LEU A 73 -12.84 8.76 -4.70
N ARG A 74 -13.17 7.48 -4.49
CA ARG A 74 -14.53 6.93 -4.64
C ARG A 74 -14.95 6.20 -3.37
N ASP A 75 -16.25 6.04 -3.20
CA ASP A 75 -16.85 5.27 -2.11
C ASP A 75 -17.05 3.80 -2.53
N ASP A 76 -15.94 3.10 -2.80
CA ASP A 76 -15.93 1.68 -3.19
C ASP A 76 -14.86 0.88 -2.44
N GLU A 77 -14.99 -0.45 -2.47
CA GLU A 77 -14.10 -1.37 -1.73
C GLU A 77 -12.63 -1.23 -2.13
N ALA A 78 -12.35 -1.05 -3.42
CA ALA A 78 -10.98 -0.86 -3.91
C ALA A 78 -10.38 0.44 -3.36
N SER A 79 -11.11 1.55 -3.43
CA SER A 79 -10.68 2.87 -2.95
C SER A 79 -10.47 2.93 -1.44
N LYS A 80 -11.04 1.99 -0.68
CA LYS A 80 -10.82 1.89 0.77
C LYS A 80 -9.87 0.74 1.12
N SER A 81 -9.49 -0.11 0.17
CA SER A 81 -8.70 -1.32 0.44
C SER A 81 -7.36 -0.98 1.08
N TRP A 82 -6.96 -1.73 2.11
CA TRP A 82 -5.68 -1.50 2.75
C TRP A 82 -4.55 -2.26 2.03
N ASN A 83 -4.89 -3.23 1.17
CA ASN A 83 -3.93 -4.09 0.47
C ASN A 83 -4.07 -4.19 -1.05
N THR A 84 -5.14 -3.67 -1.67
CA THR A 84 -5.32 -3.80 -3.13
C THR A 84 -6.14 -2.66 -3.73
N SER A 85 -5.70 -1.42 -3.55
CA SER A 85 -6.37 -0.24 -4.11
C SER A 85 -6.10 -0.08 -5.59
N HIS A 86 -4.83 0.01 -5.97
CA HIS A 86 -4.39 0.20 -7.35
C HIS A 86 -2.91 -0.14 -7.54
N PRO A 87 -2.43 -0.31 -8.78
CA PRO A 87 -1.00 -0.38 -9.06
C PRO A 87 -0.29 0.95 -8.74
N SER A 88 0.98 0.87 -8.36
CA SER A 88 1.89 2.02 -8.30
C SER A 88 2.18 2.55 -9.69
N ARG A 89 2.66 3.80 -9.79
CA ARG A 89 3.04 4.41 -11.06
C ARG A 89 4.27 3.75 -11.70
N ALA A 90 5.28 3.47 -10.88
CA ALA A 90 6.44 2.67 -11.21
C ALA A 90 7.06 2.10 -9.91
N CYS A 91 8.26 1.53 -10.00
CA CYS A 91 8.97 0.91 -8.87
C CYS A 91 10.07 1.78 -8.26
N ASP A 92 10.48 2.87 -8.91
CA ASP A 92 11.45 3.81 -8.34
C ASP A 92 10.81 4.74 -7.29
N ALA A 93 11.64 5.29 -6.39
CA ALA A 93 11.19 6.11 -5.28
C ALA A 93 10.38 7.35 -5.70
N ALA A 94 10.78 8.04 -6.78
CA ALA A 94 10.06 9.22 -7.24
C ALA A 94 8.66 8.86 -7.76
N SER A 95 8.55 7.73 -8.45
CA SER A 95 7.26 7.19 -8.91
C SER A 95 6.36 6.73 -7.76
N LEU A 96 6.91 6.14 -6.69
CA LEU A 96 6.14 5.80 -5.50
C LEU A 96 5.60 7.04 -4.78
N VAL A 97 6.40 8.11 -4.68
CA VAL A 97 5.95 9.42 -4.19
C VAL A 97 4.86 10.00 -5.08
N ALA A 98 5.03 9.96 -6.40
CA ALA A 98 4.04 10.43 -7.35
C ALA A 98 2.74 9.59 -7.38
N THR A 99 2.78 8.38 -6.84
CA THR A 99 1.58 7.53 -6.65
C THR A 99 0.75 8.03 -5.46
N GLY A 100 1.43 8.40 -4.37
CA GLY A 100 0.79 8.74 -3.08
C GLY A 100 1.47 8.09 -1.87
N GLY A 101 2.57 7.37 -2.07
CA GLY A 101 3.27 6.63 -1.02
C GLY A 101 4.68 7.14 -0.75
N ALA A 102 5.43 6.34 0.01
CA ALA A 102 6.86 6.59 0.27
C ALA A 102 7.70 5.29 0.21
N GLY A 103 7.20 4.27 -0.49
CA GLY A 103 7.83 2.94 -0.50
C GLY A 103 7.76 2.22 0.85
N LEU A 104 6.69 2.47 1.61
CA LEU A 104 6.45 1.85 2.90
C LEU A 104 5.96 0.40 2.73
N LEU A 105 6.20 -0.41 3.75
CA LEU A 105 5.71 -1.78 3.87
C LEU A 105 5.13 -2.00 5.27
N TYR A 106 4.17 -2.90 5.39
CA TYR A 106 3.62 -3.30 6.69
C TYR A 106 4.53 -4.34 7.36
N CYS A 107 4.75 -4.16 8.66
CA CYS A 107 5.36 -5.18 9.52
C CYS A 107 4.27 -5.73 10.45
N PHE A 108 4.03 -7.04 10.40
CA PHE A 108 3.09 -7.73 11.29
C PHE A 108 3.84 -8.62 12.27
N ALA A 109 3.34 -8.74 13.49
CA ALA A 109 3.89 -9.66 14.47
C ALA A 109 3.77 -11.12 13.96
N ALA A 110 4.81 -11.93 14.19
CA ALA A 110 4.77 -13.36 13.93
C ALA A 110 3.81 -14.05 14.92
N ASN A 111 3.10 -15.08 14.47
CA ASN A 111 2.20 -15.90 15.28
C ASN A 111 2.94 -17.04 15.98
#